data_AF-A0A353GFZ5-F1
#
_entry.id   AF-A0A353GFZ5-F1
#
_cell.length_a   1.000
_cell.length_b   1.000
_cell.length_c   1.000
_cell.angle_alpha   90.00
_cell.angle_beta   90.00
_cell.angle_gamma   90.00
#
_symmetry.space_group_name_H-M   'P 1'
#
loop_
_entity.id
_entity.type
_entity.pdbx_description
1 polymer ?
#
loop_
_entity_poly.entity_id
_entity_poly.type
_entity_poly.pdbx_seq_one_letter_code
_entity_poly.pdbx_strand_id
1 'polypeptide(L)'
;MLHRTTDRLGAFALVELMIVIAILGILLSIAIPSWLSARKSARAKGCIENLSQLTGAITRWSFDEGKSTGDAGPAIADLTDRKYLRSEPRCPDGDVAYVIPLIGYDPVCPSGISGHVLP
;
A
#
# COMPACT_ATOMS: atom_id res chain seq x y z
N MET A 1 32.71 57.37 2.07
CA MET A 1 31.24 57.19 2.11
C MET A 1 30.94 55.71 2.31
N LEU A 2 30.64 55.27 3.53
CA LEU A 2 30.13 53.94 3.81
C LEU A 2 28.95 54.09 4.78
N HIS A 3 27.74 54.10 4.22
CA HIS A 3 26.49 54.05 4.98
C HIS A 3 26.31 52.60 5.46
N ARG A 4 26.58 52.35 6.74
CA ARG A 4 26.27 51.07 7.40
C ARG A 4 24.88 51.19 7.99
N THR A 5 23.86 50.73 7.27
CA THR A 5 22.52 50.53 7.83
C THR A 5 22.59 49.39 8.84
N THR A 6 22.61 49.73 10.12
CA THR A 6 22.37 48.78 11.21
C THR A 6 20.92 48.37 11.16
N ASP A 7 20.67 47.29 10.43
CA ASP A 7 19.40 46.59 10.43
C ASP A 7 19.12 46.06 11.84
N ARG A 8 18.09 46.62 12.49
CA ARG A 8 17.50 46.09 13.74
C ARG A 8 16.71 44.80 13.49
N LEU A 9 17.25 43.89 12.67
CA LEU A 9 16.71 42.55 12.48
C LEU A 9 17.29 41.65 13.57
N GLY A 10 16.49 41.24 14.55
CA GLY A 10 16.91 40.09 15.38
C GLY A 10 16.27 39.89 16.75
N ALA A 11 15.52 40.84 17.31
CA ALA A 11 14.94 40.66 18.65
C ALA A 11 13.55 39.99 18.66
N PHE A 12 12.80 40.04 17.55
CA PHE A 12 11.47 39.41 17.44
C PHE A 12 11.48 37.99 16.83
N ALA A 13 12.49 37.66 16.01
CA ALA A 13 12.51 36.41 15.25
C ALA A 13 12.76 35.15 16.09
N LEU A 14 13.52 35.25 17.20
CA LEU A 14 13.82 34.06 18.02
C LEU A 14 12.58 33.55 18.77
N VAL A 15 11.84 34.46 19.42
CA VAL A 15 10.60 34.11 20.15
C VAL A 15 9.50 33.68 19.18
N GLU A 16 9.37 34.37 18.05
CA GLU A 16 8.41 34.03 17.00
C GLU A 16 8.69 32.64 16.40
N LEU A 17 9.95 32.30 16.16
CA LEU A 17 10.32 30.95 15.70
C LEU A 17 10.10 29.90 16.79
N MET A 18 10.39 30.21 18.06
CA MET A 18 10.18 29.29 19.19
C MET A 18 8.71 28.90 19.37
N ILE A 19 7.78 29.84 19.26
CA ILE A 19 6.34 29.52 19.39
C ILE A 19 5.85 28.69 18.19
N VAL A 20 6.37 28.95 16.98
CA VAL A 20 6.02 28.18 15.79
C VAL A 20 6.45 26.72 15.93
N ILE A 21 7.70 26.45 16.34
CA ILE A 21 8.17 25.07 16.52
C ILE A 21 7.44 24.37 17.67
N ALA A 22 7.06 25.10 18.74
CA ALA A 22 6.28 24.55 19.84
C ALA A 22 4.90 24.08 19.36
N ILE A 23 4.19 24.89 18.59
CA ILE A 23 2.88 24.53 18.02
C ILE A 23 3.03 23.39 17.00
N LEU A 24 4.04 23.44 16.11
CA LEU A 24 4.31 22.35 15.16
C LEU A 24 4.59 21.01 15.87
N GLY A 25 5.35 21.03 16.98
CA GLY A 25 5.62 19.84 17.78
C GLY A 25 4.35 19.20 18.33
N ILE A 26 3.42 20.01 18.85
CA ILE A 26 2.11 19.54 19.34
C ILE A 26 1.31 18.91 18.20
N LEU A 27 1.19 19.59 17.05
CA LEU A 27 0.45 19.07 15.90
C LEU A 27 1.03 17.76 15.36
N LEU A 28 2.36 17.68 15.22
CA LEU A 28 3.04 16.48 14.72
C LEU A 28 2.90 15.29 15.68
N SER A 29 2.90 15.52 17.00
CA SER A 29 2.72 14.45 17.98
C SER A 29 1.39 13.71 17.83
N ILE A 30 0.33 14.41 17.38
CA ILE A 30 -0.99 13.84 17.13
C ILE A 30 -1.07 13.26 15.70
N ALA A 31 -0.47 13.95 14.72
CA ALA A 31 -0.58 13.58 13.31
C ALA A 31 0.18 12.30 12.93
N ILE A 32 1.40 12.11 13.45
CA ILE A 32 2.26 10.96 13.09
C ILE A 32 1.62 9.59 13.40
N PRO A 33 1.14 9.31 14.62
CA PRO A 33 0.57 7.99 14.92
C PRO A 33 -0.68 7.69 14.09
N SER A 34 -1.51 8.70 13.82
CA SER A 34 -2.69 8.58 12.97
C SER A 34 -2.32 8.23 11.52
N TRP A 35 -1.32 8.92 10.97
CA TRP A 35 -0.85 8.67 9.60
C TRP A 35 -0.23 7.27 9.43
N LEU A 36 0.50 6.78 10.44
CA LEU A 36 1.05 5.42 10.43
C LEU A 36 -0.05 4.35 10.39
N SER A 37 -1.13 4.53 11.16
CA SER A 37 -2.29 3.64 11.13
C SER A 37 -3.01 3.67 9.78
N ALA A 38 -3.26 4.88 9.25
CA ALA A 38 -3.89 5.06 7.94
C ALA A 38 -3.09 4.38 6.82
N ARG A 39 -1.74 4.46 6.87
CA ARG A 39 -0.87 3.82 5.88
C ARG A 39 -0.93 2.29 5.96
N LYS A 40 -0.97 1.71 7.16
CA LYS A 40 -1.18 0.25 7.34
C LYS A 40 -2.53 -0.18 6.78
N SER A 41 -3.60 0.55 7.06
CA SER A 41 -4.94 0.25 6.53
C SER A 41 -4.99 0.37 5.00
N ALA A 42 -4.34 1.37 4.41
CA ALA A 42 -4.27 1.53 2.96
C ALA A 42 -3.56 0.34 2.28
N ARG A 43 -2.46 -0.16 2.86
CA ARG A 43 -1.76 -1.35 2.35
C ARG A 43 -2.61 -2.62 2.45
N ALA A 44 -3.30 -2.81 3.58
CA ALA A 44 -4.23 -3.93 3.75
C ALA A 44 -5.36 -3.90 2.70
N LYS A 45 -6.01 -2.74 2.52
CA LYS A 45 -7.04 -2.55 1.50
C LYS A 45 -6.53 -2.78 0.07
N GLY A 46 -5.35 -2.25 -0.27
CA GLY A 46 -4.74 -2.48 -1.58
C GLY A 46 -4.44 -3.96 -1.83
N CYS A 47 -4.03 -4.69 -0.80
CA CYS A 47 -3.83 -6.13 -0.91
C CYS A 47 -5.14 -6.91 -1.10
N ILE A 48 -6.18 -6.60 -0.34
CA ILE A 48 -7.50 -7.23 -0.47
C ILE A 48 -8.07 -7.01 -1.88
N GLU A 49 -7.92 -5.80 -2.41
CA GLU A 49 -8.35 -5.47 -3.78
C GLU A 49 -7.60 -6.30 -4.82
N ASN A 50 -6.27 -6.41 -4.71
CA ASN A 50 -5.47 -7.27 -5.58
C ASN A 50 -5.91 -8.75 -5.50
N LEU A 51 -6.19 -9.26 -4.29
CA LEU A 51 -6.67 -10.63 -4.11
C LEU A 51 -8.03 -10.84 -4.78
N SER A 52 -8.97 -9.88 -4.63
CA SER A 52 -10.28 -9.93 -5.28
C SER A 52 -10.16 -9.93 -6.82
N GLN A 53 -9.29 -9.08 -7.37
CA GLN A 53 -8.99 -9.07 -8.79
C GLN A 53 -8.39 -10.39 -9.27
N LEU A 54 -7.51 -11.00 -8.48
CA LEU A 54 -6.97 -12.34 -8.76
C LEU A 54 -8.06 -13.40 -8.77
N THR A 55 -8.91 -13.46 -7.75
CA THR A 55 -10.00 -14.45 -7.68
C THR A 55 -10.89 -14.36 -8.91
N GLY A 56 -11.25 -13.14 -9.33
CA GLY A 56 -12.01 -12.93 -10.56
C GLY A 56 -11.27 -13.38 -11.82
N ALA A 57 -9.96 -13.14 -11.92
CA ALA A 57 -9.15 -13.56 -13.05
C ALA A 57 -8.96 -15.09 -13.11
N ILE A 58 -8.68 -15.73 -11.98
CA ILE A 58 -8.55 -17.19 -11.84
C ILE A 58 -9.86 -17.86 -12.24
N THR A 59 -11.00 -17.32 -11.78
CA THR A 59 -12.32 -17.85 -12.13
C THR A 59 -12.58 -17.80 -13.64
N ARG A 60 -12.23 -16.69 -14.30
CA ARG A 60 -12.35 -16.59 -15.77
C ARG A 60 -11.41 -17.57 -16.48
N TRP A 61 -10.16 -17.64 -16.04
CA TRP A 61 -9.18 -18.58 -16.58
C TRP A 61 -9.62 -20.04 -16.43
N SER A 62 -10.22 -20.42 -15.29
CA SER A 62 -10.68 -21.79 -15.07
C SER A 62 -11.83 -22.17 -16.01
N PHE A 63 -12.71 -21.22 -16.36
CA PHE A 63 -13.77 -21.47 -17.33
C PHE A 63 -13.23 -21.67 -18.74
N ASP A 64 -12.22 -20.89 -19.14
CA ASP A 64 -11.65 -20.98 -20.48
C ASP A 64 -10.78 -22.24 -20.67
N GLU A 65 -10.06 -22.66 -19.62
CA GLU A 65 -9.19 -23.86 -19.65
C GLU A 65 -9.90 -25.16 -19.22
N GLY A 66 -11.20 -25.09 -18.91
CA GLY A 66 -11.98 -26.26 -18.47
C GLY A 66 -11.49 -26.86 -17.14
N LYS A 67 -10.94 -26.03 -16.25
CA LYS A 67 -10.45 -26.44 -14.92
C LYS A 67 -11.57 -26.46 -13.90
N SER A 68 -11.52 -27.43 -13.01
CA SER A 68 -12.48 -27.62 -11.93
C SER A 68 -11.85 -27.34 -10.57
N THR A 69 -12.70 -27.15 -9.55
CA THR A 69 -12.24 -26.98 -8.17
C THR A 69 -11.33 -28.13 -7.75
N GLY A 70 -10.17 -27.80 -7.18
CA GLY A 70 -9.15 -28.77 -6.80
C GLY A 70 -8.07 -29.05 -7.85
N ASP A 71 -8.21 -28.53 -9.07
CA ASP A 71 -7.13 -28.53 -10.06
C ASP A 71 -6.02 -27.53 -9.70
N ALA A 72 -4.83 -27.75 -10.25
CA ALA A 72 -3.70 -26.83 -10.12
C ALA A 72 -4.09 -25.43 -10.64
N GLY A 73 -3.84 -24.41 -9.81
CA GLY A 73 -4.04 -23.01 -10.19
C GLY A 73 -3.04 -22.54 -11.25
N PRO A 74 -3.36 -21.46 -11.99
CA PRO A 74 -2.43 -20.89 -12.95
C PRO A 74 -1.24 -20.22 -12.26
N ALA A 75 -0.12 -20.10 -12.97
CA ALA A 75 0.89 -19.13 -12.57
C ALA A 75 0.35 -17.71 -12.82
N ILE A 76 0.73 -16.74 -11.99
CA ILE A 76 0.26 -15.34 -12.18
C ILE A 76 0.80 -14.75 -13.49
N ALA A 77 1.97 -15.21 -13.95
CA ALA A 77 2.50 -14.90 -15.27
C ALA A 77 1.50 -15.30 -16.38
N ASP A 78 0.92 -16.51 -16.31
CA ASP A 78 -0.04 -17.00 -17.31
C ASP A 78 -1.31 -16.13 -17.35
N LEU A 79 -1.75 -15.63 -16.20
CA LEU A 79 -2.91 -14.73 -16.11
C LEU A 79 -2.65 -13.39 -16.79
N THR A 80 -1.40 -12.91 -16.75
CA THR A 80 -1.00 -11.65 -17.38
C THR A 80 -0.78 -11.83 -18.88
N ASP A 81 -0.10 -12.92 -19.28
CA ASP A 81 0.19 -13.24 -20.68
C ASP A 81 -1.09 -13.48 -21.50
N ARG A 82 -2.07 -14.17 -20.90
CA ARG A 82 -3.37 -14.44 -21.50
C ARG A 82 -4.38 -13.30 -21.32
N LYS A 83 -3.96 -12.16 -20.77
CA LYS A 83 -4.75 -10.92 -20.62
C LYS A 83 -5.97 -11.02 -19.70
N TYR A 84 -5.99 -11.96 -18.75
CA TYR A 84 -6.98 -11.93 -17.65
C TYR A 84 -6.65 -10.85 -16.63
N LEU A 85 -5.37 -10.49 -16.53
CA LEU A 85 -4.83 -9.42 -15.70
C LEU A 85 -4.12 -8.38 -16.58
N ARG A 86 -4.22 -7.10 -16.20
CA ARG A 86 -3.53 -6.00 -16.91
C ARG A 86 -2.05 -5.90 -16.58
N SER A 87 -1.70 -6.25 -15.34
CA SER A 87 -0.35 -6.23 -14.79
C SER A 87 -0.29 -7.22 -13.64
N GLU A 88 0.87 -7.80 -13.39
CA GLU A 88 1.06 -8.67 -12.22
C GLU A 88 0.96 -7.86 -10.92
N PRO A 89 -0.07 -8.09 -10.08
CA PRO A 89 -0.21 -7.38 -8.84
C PRO A 89 0.76 -7.95 -7.82
N ARG A 90 1.32 -7.04 -7.03
CA ARG A 90 2.26 -7.35 -5.96
C ARG A 90 1.75 -6.88 -4.62
N CYS A 91 2.17 -7.57 -3.57
CA CYS A 91 1.84 -7.18 -2.21
C CYS A 91 2.51 -5.85 -1.82
N PRO A 92 1.75 -4.83 -1.35
CA PRO A 92 2.31 -3.51 -0.97
C PRO A 92 3.29 -3.51 0.22
N ASP A 93 3.39 -4.62 0.95
CA ASP A 93 4.27 -4.74 2.13
C ASP A 93 5.57 -5.49 1.87
N GLY A 94 5.72 -6.18 0.73
CA GLY A 94 6.92 -6.98 0.46
C GLY A 94 7.27 -7.19 -0.99
N ASP A 95 6.55 -6.57 -1.94
CA ASP A 95 6.75 -6.70 -3.38
C ASP A 95 6.81 -8.16 -3.90
N VAL A 96 6.21 -9.08 -3.13
CA VAL A 96 6.07 -10.50 -3.45
C VAL A 96 4.78 -10.78 -4.20
N ALA A 97 4.84 -11.70 -5.17
CA ALA A 97 3.69 -12.15 -5.95
C ALA A 97 2.81 -13.09 -5.11
N TYR A 98 1.50 -13.04 -5.33
CA TYR A 98 0.52 -13.85 -4.59
C TYR A 98 0.70 -15.35 -4.85
N VAL A 99 0.19 -16.18 -3.93
CA VAL A 99 0.19 -17.64 -4.11
C VAL A 99 -1.21 -18.09 -4.47
N ILE A 100 -1.32 -18.84 -5.56
CA ILE A 100 -2.57 -19.45 -6.02
C ILE A 100 -2.44 -20.96 -5.76
N PRO A 101 -3.12 -21.53 -4.75
CA PRO A 101 -2.92 -22.92 -4.38
C PRO A 101 -3.61 -23.87 -5.36
N LEU A 102 -4.93 -23.79 -5.46
CA LEU A 102 -5.78 -24.63 -6.29
C LEU A 102 -6.98 -23.82 -6.78
N ILE A 103 -7.59 -24.25 -7.88
CA ILE A 103 -8.84 -23.65 -8.35
C ILE A 103 -9.95 -23.86 -7.32
N GLY A 104 -10.72 -22.80 -7.05
CA GLY A 104 -11.78 -22.77 -6.05
C GLY A 104 -11.31 -22.49 -4.61
N TYR A 105 -10.02 -22.21 -4.42
CA TYR A 105 -9.47 -21.72 -3.16
C TYR A 105 -8.99 -20.27 -3.35
N ASP A 106 -9.13 -19.45 -2.31
CA ASP A 106 -8.73 -18.06 -2.38
C ASP A 106 -7.21 -17.89 -2.54
N PRO A 107 -6.77 -16.93 -3.37
CA PRO A 107 -5.36 -16.58 -3.44
C PRO A 107 -4.89 -16.04 -2.08
N VAL A 108 -3.64 -16.36 -1.72
CA VAL A 108 -3.08 -16.01 -0.41
C VAL A 108 -1.96 -14.99 -0.57
N CYS A 109 -1.95 -14.02 0.33
CA CYS A 109 -0.86 -13.06 0.46
C CYS A 109 0.39 -13.73 1.08
N PRO A 110 1.57 -13.71 0.41
CA PRO A 110 2.74 -14.45 0.88
C PRO A 110 3.38 -13.86 2.14
N SER A 111 3.14 -12.58 2.41
CA SER A 111 3.72 -11.89 3.56
C SER A 111 3.09 -12.29 4.89
N GLY A 112 1.99 -13.07 4.89
CA GLY A 112 1.40 -13.67 6.10
C GLY A 112 0.89 -12.65 7.13
N ILE A 113 0.76 -11.38 6.74
CA ILE A 113 0.43 -10.27 7.63
C ILE A 113 -1.06 -10.31 7.97
N SER A 114 -1.39 -10.25 9.26
CA SER A 114 -2.79 -10.22 9.73
C SER A 114 -3.54 -9.03 9.13
N GLY A 115 -4.64 -9.30 8.41
CA GLY A 115 -5.48 -8.28 7.75
C GLY A 115 -5.39 -8.25 6.22
N HIS A 116 -4.56 -9.09 5.61
CA HIS A 116 -4.40 -9.22 4.15
C HIS A 116 -5.06 -10.51 3.62
N VAL A 117 -6.30 -10.77 4.05
CA VAL A 117 -7.07 -11.96 3.65
C VAL A 117 -8.41 -11.49 3.10
N LEU A 118 -8.92 -12.21 2.09
CA LEU A 118 -10.25 -11.96 1.55
C LEU A 118 -11.31 -12.24 2.65
N PRO A 119 -12.33 -11.37 2.82
CA PRO A 119 -13.41 -11.59 3.79
C PRO A 119 -14.34 -12.74 3.41
#